data_AF-A0A3G2C741-F1
#
_entry.id   AF-A0A3G2C741-F1
#
_cell.length_a   1.000
_cell.length_b   1.000
_cell.length_c   1.000
_cell.angle_alpha   90.00
_cell.angle_beta   90.00
_cell.angle_gamma   90.00
#
_symmetry.space_group_name_H-M   'P 1'
#
loop_
_entity.id
_entity.type
_entity.pdbx_description
1 polymer ?
#
loop_
_entity_poly.entity_id
_entity_poly.type
_entity_poly.pdbx_seq_one_letter_code
_entity_poly.pdbx_strand_id
1 'polypeptide(L)'
;MLLSILSTGIALLTLASSLRDAEAINIAGSLRMQSYRLGYDLQSGSPQLNAHRQLFQQALHSPVLTNLNVWYVPEAVKTRYAHLNANWLEMNNRLSKGDLPWYQANINNYVNQIDLFVLALQHYAERKMLLVVAISLAGGIGIFTLVFFTLRRIRHQVVAPLNQLVTPVSVLNTGSSTHRRWIPACRMSLACLQKPLTRCRASCISCTARWKRQ
;
A
#
# COMPACT_ATOMS: atom_id res chain seq x y z
N MET A 1 -4.80 -12.96 2.44
CA MET A 1 -5.66 -12.56 1.31
C MET A 1 -6.18 -11.14 1.46
N LEU A 2 -6.87 -10.77 2.55
CA LEU A 2 -7.30 -9.37 2.74
C LEU A 2 -6.13 -8.38 2.82
N LEU A 3 -5.10 -8.70 3.62
CA LEU A 3 -3.89 -7.86 3.80
C LEU A 3 -3.14 -7.60 2.49
N SER A 4 -3.00 -8.62 1.64
CA SER A 4 -2.34 -8.49 0.34
C SER A 4 -3.14 -7.58 -0.59
N ILE A 5 -4.46 -7.76 -0.68
CA ILE A 5 -5.34 -6.93 -1.53
C ILE A 5 -5.30 -5.46 -1.08
N LEU A 6 -5.39 -5.21 0.24
CA LEU A 6 -5.28 -3.86 0.80
C LEU A 6 -3.91 -3.22 0.49
N SER A 7 -2.81 -3.96 0.68
CA SER A 7 -1.46 -3.42 0.40
C SER A 7 -1.26 -3.09 -1.08
N THR A 8 -1.69 -3.96 -1.99
CA THR A 8 -1.59 -3.74 -3.43
C THR A 8 -2.50 -2.59 -3.87
N GLY A 9 -3.71 -2.49 -3.33
CA GLY A 9 -4.62 -1.37 -3.59
C GLY A 9 -4.02 -0.03 -3.18
N ILE A 10 -3.42 0.06 -1.99
CA ILE A 10 -2.75 1.28 -1.50
C ILE A 10 -1.54 1.64 -2.38
N ALA A 11 -0.75 0.64 -2.80
CA ALA A 11 0.38 0.87 -3.68
C ALA A 11 -0.05 1.42 -5.06
N LEU A 12 -1.09 0.83 -5.66
CA LEU A 12 -1.64 1.28 -6.95
C LEU A 12 -2.23 2.70 -6.87
N LEU A 13 -3.00 2.99 -5.81
CA LEU A 13 -3.54 4.34 -5.58
C LEU A 13 -2.42 5.37 -5.39
N THR A 14 -1.36 4.99 -4.68
CA THR A 14 -0.20 5.89 -4.49
C THR A 14 0.52 6.12 -5.81
N LEU A 15 0.75 5.07 -6.60
CA LEU A 15 1.37 5.18 -7.93
C LEU A 15 0.55 6.10 -8.86
N ALA A 16 -0.78 5.94 -8.88
CA ALA A 16 -1.65 6.82 -9.65
C ALA A 16 -1.56 8.27 -9.16
N SER A 17 -1.41 8.49 -7.85
CA SER A 17 -1.19 9.82 -7.28
C SER A 17 0.19 10.40 -7.64
N SER A 18 1.22 9.57 -7.81
CA SER A 18 2.58 10.00 -8.17
C SER A 18 2.64 10.67 -9.54
N LEU A 19 1.78 10.30 -10.50
CA LEU A 19 1.70 10.98 -11.78
C LEU A 19 1.28 12.45 -11.62
N ARG A 20 0.29 12.69 -10.74
CA ARG A 20 -0.18 14.05 -10.42
C ARG A 20 0.87 14.83 -9.62
N ASP A 21 1.64 14.16 -8.76
CA ASP A 21 2.75 14.80 -8.04
C ASP A 21 3.84 15.27 -9.00
N ALA A 22 4.22 14.44 -9.97
CA ALA A 22 5.22 14.77 -10.98
C ALA A 22 4.76 15.95 -11.85
N GLU A 23 3.48 15.96 -12.26
CA GLU A 23 2.88 17.09 -12.97
C GLU A 23 2.88 18.37 -12.12
N ALA A 24 2.49 18.29 -10.83
CA ALA A 24 2.49 19.42 -9.93
C ALA A 24 3.90 20.03 -9.77
N ILE A 25 4.91 19.18 -9.57
CA ILE A 25 6.32 19.57 -9.46
C ILE A 25 6.80 20.23 -10.77
N ASN A 26 6.42 19.67 -11.93
CA ASN A 26 6.80 20.22 -13.23
C ASN A 26 6.18 21.60 -13.48
N ILE A 27 4.86 21.75 -13.28
CA ILE A 27 4.18 23.03 -13.47
C ILE A 27 4.72 24.07 -12.47
N ALA A 28 4.82 23.72 -11.19
CA ALA A 28 5.38 24.59 -10.17
C ALA A 28 6.83 24.98 -10.50
N GLY A 29 7.63 24.04 -11.00
CA GLY A 29 8.99 24.31 -11.43
C GLY A 29 9.08 25.25 -12.62
N SER A 30 8.14 25.17 -13.57
CA SER A 30 8.06 26.08 -14.72
C SER A 30 7.83 27.54 -14.30
N LEU A 31 7.17 27.79 -13.16
CA LEU A 31 6.89 29.14 -12.67
C LEU A 31 8.18 29.93 -12.42
N ARG A 32 9.28 29.28 -12.02
CA ARG A 32 10.58 29.96 -11.83
C ARG A 32 11.08 30.56 -13.14
N MET A 33 11.09 29.74 -14.19
CA MET A 33 11.52 30.16 -15.52
C MET A 33 10.61 31.25 -16.09
N GLN A 34 9.29 31.10 -15.91
CA GLN A 34 8.34 32.12 -16.33
C GLN A 34 8.52 33.44 -15.56
N SER A 35 8.87 33.39 -14.27
CA SER A 35 9.13 34.59 -13.46
C SER A 35 10.33 35.39 -14.00
N TYR A 36 11.43 34.72 -14.36
CA TYR A 36 12.58 35.40 -14.99
C TYR A 36 12.26 35.90 -16.39
N ARG A 37 11.53 35.11 -17.20
CA ARG A 37 11.07 35.53 -18.54
C ARG A 37 10.28 36.83 -18.48
N LEU A 38 9.38 36.98 -17.53
CA LEU A 38 8.60 38.21 -17.34
C LEU A 38 9.49 39.44 -17.04
N GLY A 39 10.57 39.26 -16.29
CA GLY A 39 11.56 40.32 -16.06
C GLY A 39 12.30 40.70 -17.35
N TYR A 40 12.67 39.71 -18.16
CA TYR A 40 13.29 39.93 -19.48
C TYR A 40 12.34 40.61 -20.46
N ASP A 41 11.08 40.18 -20.52
CA ASP A 41 10.05 40.80 -21.36
C ASP A 41 9.82 42.27 -20.97
N LEU A 42 9.78 42.54 -19.67
CA LEU A 42 9.64 43.90 -19.16
C LEU A 42 10.86 44.76 -19.53
N GLN A 43 12.08 44.24 -19.35
CA GLN A 43 13.32 44.95 -19.67
C GLN A 43 13.46 45.26 -21.17
N SER A 44 13.04 44.33 -22.02
CA SER A 44 13.15 44.45 -23.48
C SER A 44 12.00 45.21 -24.14
N GLY A 45 10.96 45.57 -23.37
CA GLY A 45 9.74 46.16 -23.94
C GLY A 45 8.98 45.18 -24.86
N SER A 46 9.06 43.88 -24.55
CA SER A 46 8.50 42.81 -25.37
C SER A 46 6.98 42.95 -25.51
N PRO A 47 6.42 42.87 -26.74
CA PRO A 47 4.97 42.87 -26.95
C PRO A 47 4.30 41.62 -26.36
N GLN A 48 5.07 40.58 -26.00
CA GLN A 48 4.58 39.33 -25.43
C GLN A 48 4.37 39.40 -23.91
N LEU A 49 4.80 40.48 -23.23
CA LEU A 49 4.74 40.59 -21.78
C LEU A 49 3.35 40.24 -21.22
N ASN A 50 2.29 40.80 -21.79
CA ASN A 50 0.93 40.55 -21.31
C ASN A 50 0.46 39.10 -21.56
N ALA A 51 0.85 38.50 -22.69
CA ALA A 51 0.56 37.09 -22.96
C ALA A 51 1.30 36.18 -21.97
N HIS A 52 2.57 36.45 -21.68
CA HIS A 52 3.33 35.68 -20.71
C HIS A 52 2.84 35.87 -19.27
N ARG A 53 2.31 37.06 -18.91
CA ARG A 53 1.63 37.28 -17.61
C ARG A 53 0.38 36.41 -17.48
N GLN A 54 -0.40 36.29 -18.55
CA GLN A 54 -1.58 35.41 -18.57
C GLN A 54 -1.19 33.93 -18.47
N LEU A 55 -0.15 33.49 -19.19
CA LEU A 55 0.36 32.11 -19.07
C LEU A 55 0.85 31.79 -17.66
N PHE A 56 1.53 32.74 -17.00
CA PHE A 56 1.93 32.58 -15.61
C PHE A 56 0.71 32.39 -14.70
N GLN A 57 -0.30 33.26 -14.83
CA GLN A 57 -1.55 33.17 -14.07
C GLN A 57 -2.23 31.81 -14.29
N GLN A 58 -2.30 31.33 -15.54
CA GLN A 58 -2.91 30.05 -15.89
C GLN A 58 -2.13 28.88 -15.28
N ALA A 59 -0.80 28.90 -15.34
CA ALA A 59 0.04 27.88 -14.72
C ALA A 59 -0.14 27.84 -13.19
N LEU A 60 -0.15 29.02 -12.54
CA LEU A 60 -0.34 29.15 -11.10
C LEU A 60 -1.71 28.63 -10.63
N HIS A 61 -2.76 28.81 -11.44
CA HIS A 61 -4.13 28.36 -11.17
C HIS A 61 -4.48 27.05 -11.87
N SER A 62 -3.47 26.31 -12.35
CA SER A 62 -3.70 25.03 -13.01
C SER A 62 -4.43 24.05 -12.08
N PRO A 63 -5.29 23.16 -12.61
CA PRO A 63 -6.05 22.21 -11.81
C PRO A 63 -5.15 21.34 -10.90
N VAL A 64 -3.93 21.03 -11.32
CA VAL A 64 -3.02 20.21 -10.51
C VAL A 64 -2.58 20.93 -9.23
N LEU A 65 -2.45 22.26 -9.26
CA LEU A 65 -2.05 23.07 -8.10
C LEU A 65 -3.25 23.48 -7.24
N THR A 66 -4.38 23.82 -7.84
CA THR A 66 -5.59 24.19 -7.08
C THR A 66 -6.19 23.01 -6.30
N ASN A 67 -6.06 21.79 -6.84
CA ASN A 67 -6.47 20.56 -6.16
C ASN A 67 -5.59 20.18 -4.96
N LEU A 68 -4.52 20.93 -4.67
CA LEU A 68 -3.72 20.72 -3.46
C LEU A 68 -4.43 21.22 -2.19
N ASN A 69 -5.49 22.01 -2.30
CA ASN A 69 -6.25 22.51 -1.16
C ASN A 69 -7.26 21.48 -0.64
N VAL A 70 -6.76 20.34 -0.15
CA VAL A 70 -7.56 19.21 0.36
C VAL A 70 -7.00 18.72 1.70
N TRP A 71 -7.85 18.06 2.50
CA TRP A 71 -7.54 17.75 3.91
C TRP A 71 -6.33 16.83 4.11
N TYR A 72 -6.04 15.94 3.15
CA TYR A 72 -4.92 14.99 3.23
C TYR A 72 -3.59 15.56 2.71
N VAL A 73 -3.57 16.79 2.19
CA VAL A 73 -2.34 17.47 1.76
C VAL A 73 -1.72 18.24 2.95
N PRO A 74 -0.39 18.15 3.17
CA PRO A 74 0.26 18.82 4.29
C PRO A 74 0.07 20.34 4.28
N GLU A 75 -0.07 20.93 5.48
CA GLU A 75 -0.26 22.37 5.64
C GLU A 75 0.88 23.19 5.01
N ALA A 76 2.12 22.69 5.11
CA ALA A 76 3.28 23.32 4.50
C ALA A 76 3.13 23.51 2.98
N VAL A 77 2.46 22.60 2.26
CA VAL A 77 2.21 22.74 0.81
C VAL A 77 1.14 23.82 0.57
N LYS A 78 0.02 23.75 1.29
CA LYS A 78 -1.11 24.67 1.13
C LYS A 78 -0.74 26.12 1.47
N THR A 79 -0.07 26.31 2.61
CA THR A 79 0.40 27.63 3.06
C THR A 79 1.37 28.24 2.04
N ARG A 80 2.33 27.46 1.52
CA ARG A 80 3.26 27.94 0.48
C ARG A 80 2.55 28.29 -0.82
N TYR A 81 1.58 27.49 -1.24
CA TYR A 81 0.77 27.80 -2.43
C TYR A 81 -0.04 29.08 -2.24
N ALA A 82 -0.63 29.30 -1.05
CA ALA A 82 -1.35 30.53 -0.73
C ALA A 82 -0.42 31.76 -0.78
N HIS A 83 0.80 31.66 -0.23
CA HIS A 83 1.78 32.73 -0.30
C HIS A 83 2.22 33.05 -1.74
N LEU A 84 2.40 32.03 -2.60
CA LEU A 84 2.70 32.26 -4.01
C LEU A 84 1.59 33.04 -4.71
N ASN A 85 0.33 32.68 -4.45
CA ASN A 85 -0.81 33.41 -5.00
C ASN A 85 -0.86 34.86 -4.52
N ALA A 86 -0.68 35.10 -3.22
CA ALA A 86 -0.66 36.45 -2.67
C ALA A 86 0.47 37.29 -3.26
N ASN A 87 1.68 36.74 -3.35
CA ASN A 87 2.85 37.48 -3.84
C ASN A 87 2.81 37.70 -5.36
N TRP A 88 2.18 36.79 -6.10
CA TRP A 88 1.92 36.99 -7.52
C TRP A 88 1.06 38.23 -7.79
N LEU A 89 0.10 38.57 -6.92
CA LEU A 89 -0.70 39.79 -7.09
C LEU A 89 0.17 41.05 -7.14
N GLU A 90 1.15 41.16 -6.24
CA GLU A 90 2.06 42.30 -6.24
C GLU A 90 3.05 42.25 -7.41
N MET A 91 3.62 41.08 -7.73
CA MET A 91 4.46 40.91 -8.91
C MET A 91 3.73 41.35 -10.19
N ASN A 92 2.49 40.92 -10.37
CA ASN A 92 1.66 41.22 -11.53
C ASN A 92 1.27 42.70 -11.60
N ASN A 93 0.98 43.33 -10.45
CA ASN A 93 0.75 44.77 -10.33
C ASN A 93 1.98 45.57 -10.76
N ARG A 94 3.18 45.17 -10.32
CA ARG A 94 4.45 45.84 -10.64
C ARG A 94 4.83 45.69 -12.11
N LEU A 95 4.62 44.52 -12.69
CA LEU A 95 4.73 44.28 -14.12
C LEU A 95 3.79 45.19 -14.93
N SER A 96 2.54 45.39 -14.47
CA SER A 96 1.58 46.25 -15.17
C SER A 96 1.96 47.73 -15.17
N LYS A 97 2.70 48.17 -14.15
CA LYS A 97 3.19 49.55 -14.00
C LYS A 97 4.54 49.79 -14.68
N GLY A 98 5.16 48.74 -15.23
CA GLY A 98 6.49 48.80 -15.80
C GLY A 98 7.60 49.04 -14.78
N ASP A 99 7.40 48.68 -13.51
CA ASP A 99 8.33 48.94 -12.41
C ASP A 99 9.50 47.94 -12.42
N LEU A 100 10.39 48.10 -13.39
CA LEU A 100 11.55 47.24 -13.60
C LEU A 100 12.53 47.24 -12.41
N PRO A 101 12.89 48.38 -11.79
CA PRO A 101 13.80 48.39 -10.65
C PRO A 101 13.25 47.59 -9.48
N TRP A 102 11.97 47.73 -9.16
CA TRP A 102 11.33 46.93 -8.12
C TRP A 102 11.32 45.45 -8.48
N TYR A 103 10.99 45.11 -9.73
CA TYR A 103 10.92 43.71 -10.17
C TYR A 103 12.29 43.03 -10.06
N GLN A 104 13.36 43.68 -10.52
CA GLN A 104 14.73 43.18 -10.42
C GLN A 104 15.19 43.00 -8.97
N ALA A 105 14.77 43.90 -8.06
CA ALA A 105 15.11 43.80 -6.65
C ALA A 105 14.38 42.64 -5.92
N ASN A 106 13.18 42.25 -6.39
CA ASN A 106 12.31 41.30 -5.68
C ASN A 106 12.23 39.92 -6.33
N ILE A 107 12.63 39.77 -7.60
CA ILE A 107 12.47 38.52 -8.36
C ILE A 107 13.15 37.31 -7.69
N ASN A 108 14.35 37.50 -7.14
CA ASN A 108 15.08 36.40 -6.48
C ASN A 108 14.34 35.89 -5.24
N ASN A 109 13.73 36.79 -4.46
CA ASN A 109 12.93 36.41 -3.30
C ASN A 109 11.68 35.63 -3.74
N TYR A 110 10.98 36.13 -4.75
CA TYR A 110 9.79 35.47 -5.27
C TYR A 110 10.10 34.07 -5.83
N VAL A 111 11.18 33.92 -6.60
CA VAL A 111 11.63 32.63 -7.12
C VAL A 111 12.02 31.68 -5.99
N ASN A 112 12.69 32.16 -4.93
CA ASN A 112 13.01 31.33 -3.77
C ASN A 112 11.76 30.79 -3.06
N GLN A 113 10.66 31.55 -3.04
CA GLN A 113 9.39 31.03 -2.50
C GLN A 113 8.80 29.94 -3.39
N ILE A 114 8.95 30.06 -4.72
CA ILE A 114 8.58 28.99 -5.66
C ILE A 114 9.46 27.76 -5.40
N ASP A 115 10.76 27.93 -5.18
CA ASP A 115 11.68 26.85 -4.81
C ASP A 115 11.23 26.09 -3.57
N LEU A 116 10.90 26.83 -2.50
CA LEU A 116 10.44 26.21 -1.26
C LEU A 116 9.08 25.52 -1.43
N PHE A 117 8.20 26.02 -2.30
CA PHE A 117 6.95 25.35 -2.64
C PHE A 117 7.19 24.05 -3.40
N VAL A 118 8.03 24.06 -4.44
CA VAL A 118 8.42 22.86 -5.20
C VAL A 118 9.07 21.84 -4.29
N LEU A 119 9.96 22.29 -3.40
CA LEU A 119 10.60 21.41 -2.42
C LEU A 119 9.58 20.77 -1.47
N ALA A 120 8.55 21.51 -1.04
CA ALA A 120 7.47 20.97 -0.22
C ALA A 120 6.65 19.90 -0.98
N LEU A 121 6.40 20.09 -2.28
CA LEU A 121 5.76 19.08 -3.13
C LEU A 121 6.62 17.82 -3.25
N GLN A 122 7.94 17.97 -3.46
CA GLN A 122 8.87 16.84 -3.52
C GLN A 122 8.86 16.03 -2.22
N HIS A 123 9.02 16.68 -1.07
CA HIS A 123 8.96 16.00 0.23
C HIS A 123 7.61 15.33 0.48
N TYR A 124 6.51 15.92 0.00
CA TYR A 124 5.20 15.29 0.10
C TYR A 124 5.11 14.01 -0.74
N ALA A 125 5.60 14.04 -1.98
CA ALA A 125 5.67 12.86 -2.85
C ALA A 125 6.58 11.76 -2.26
N GLU A 126 7.75 12.13 -1.74
CA GLU A 126 8.69 11.22 -1.09
C GLU A 126 8.08 10.55 0.14
N ARG A 127 7.41 11.32 1.01
CA ARG A 127 6.73 10.77 2.19
C ARG A 127 5.65 9.75 1.82
N LYS A 128 4.85 10.03 0.79
CA LYS A 128 3.84 9.07 0.29
C LYS A 128 4.49 7.77 -0.18
N MET A 129 5.59 7.86 -0.93
CA MET A 129 6.33 6.69 -1.40
C MET A 129 6.90 5.88 -0.23
N LEU A 130 7.53 6.55 0.76
CA LEU A 130 8.08 5.91 1.94
C LEU A 130 7.02 5.18 2.77
N LEU A 131 5.82 5.77 2.91
CA LEU A 131 4.70 5.12 3.60
C LEU A 131 4.26 3.83 2.89
N VAL A 132 4.20 3.82 1.56
CA VAL A 132 3.88 2.60 0.80
C VAL A 132 4.94 1.53 1.00
N VAL A 133 6.22 1.89 0.98
CA VAL A 133 7.31 0.94 1.24
C VAL A 133 7.18 0.35 2.65
N ALA A 134 6.95 1.19 3.66
CA ALA A 134 6.78 0.73 5.04
C ALA A 134 5.58 -0.22 5.20
N ILE A 135 4.42 0.12 4.62
CA ILE A 135 3.22 -0.72 4.65
C ILE A 135 3.45 -2.04 3.91
N SER A 136 4.13 -2.00 2.75
CA SER A 136 4.44 -3.20 1.97
C SER A 136 5.37 -4.15 2.72
N LEU A 137 6.40 -3.61 3.39
CA LEU A 137 7.31 -4.39 4.22
C LEU A 137 6.58 -5.03 5.40
N ALA A 138 5.79 -4.25 6.15
CA ALA A 138 4.99 -4.73 7.26
C ALA A 138 3.98 -5.81 6.83
N GLY A 139 3.33 -5.61 5.68
CA GLY A 139 2.42 -6.59 5.07
C GLY A 139 3.13 -7.89 4.70
N GLY A 140 4.33 -7.80 4.11
CA GLY A 140 5.17 -8.95 3.78
C GLY A 140 5.57 -9.76 5.01
N ILE A 141 6.06 -9.09 6.06
CA ILE A 141 6.40 -9.73 7.35
C ILE A 141 5.17 -10.40 7.97
N GLY A 142 4.01 -9.74 7.92
CA GLY A 142 2.74 -10.28 8.42
C GLY A 142 2.33 -11.56 7.68
N ILE A 143 2.41 -11.57 6.35
CA ILE A 143 2.11 -12.75 5.53
C ILE A 143 3.08 -13.89 5.85
N PHE A 144 4.38 -13.61 5.89
CA PHE A 144 5.39 -14.61 6.23
C PHE A 144 5.12 -15.26 7.59
N THR A 145 4.82 -14.43 8.60
CA THR A 145 4.49 -14.89 9.95
C THR A 145 3.23 -15.77 9.95
N LEU A 146 2.17 -15.36 9.26
CA LEU A 146 0.93 -16.15 9.15
C LEU A 146 1.15 -17.49 8.44
N VAL A 147 1.91 -17.51 7.35
CA VAL A 147 2.25 -18.76 6.62
C VAL A 147 3.07 -19.68 7.51
N PHE A 148 4.08 -19.16 8.21
CA PHE A 148 4.91 -19.94 9.12
C PHE A 148 4.07 -20.60 10.24
N PHE A 149 3.21 -19.82 10.90
CA PHE A 149 2.34 -20.35 11.97
C PHE A 149 1.30 -21.34 11.46
N THR A 150 0.69 -21.10 10.30
CA THR A 150 -0.29 -22.03 9.71
C THR A 150 0.38 -23.35 9.32
N LEU A 151 1.55 -23.33 8.65
CA LEU A 151 2.32 -24.54 8.35
C LEU A 151 2.75 -25.29 9.61
N ARG A 152 3.26 -24.58 10.63
CA ARG A 152 3.63 -25.18 11.92
C ARG A 152 2.44 -25.88 12.58
N ARG A 153 1.27 -25.23 12.59
CA ARG A 153 0.03 -25.80 13.14
C ARG A 153 -0.41 -27.05 12.38
N ILE A 154 -0.41 -27.03 11.05
CA ILE A 154 -0.75 -28.18 10.21
C ILE A 154 0.21 -29.35 10.48
N ARG A 155 1.53 -29.10 10.57
CA ARG A 155 2.51 -30.15 10.87
C ARG A 155 2.24 -30.82 12.23
N HIS A 156 1.99 -30.04 13.28
CA HIS A 156 1.77 -30.60 14.62
C HIS A 156 0.39 -31.21 14.83
N GLN A 157 -0.68 -30.60 14.30
CA GLN A 157 -2.06 -31.01 14.57
C GLN A 157 -2.62 -32.00 13.56
N VAL A 158 -2.08 -32.05 12.34
CA VAL A 158 -2.60 -32.91 11.26
C VAL A 158 -1.58 -33.95 10.84
N VAL A 159 -0.37 -33.53 10.44
CA VAL A 159 0.61 -34.46 9.84
C VAL A 159 1.19 -35.44 10.86
N ALA A 160 1.61 -34.96 12.03
CA ALA A 160 2.15 -35.81 13.09
C ALA A 160 1.17 -36.93 13.55
N PRO A 161 -0.10 -36.65 13.87
CA PRO A 161 -1.06 -37.70 14.23
C PRO A 161 -1.44 -38.60 13.04
N LEU A 162 -1.48 -38.10 11.80
CA LEU A 162 -1.70 -38.96 10.63
C LEU A 162 -0.57 -40.00 10.48
N ASN A 163 0.69 -39.58 10.64
CA ASN A 163 1.83 -40.48 10.56
C ASN A 163 1.79 -41.58 11.63
N GLN A 164 1.28 -41.28 12.83
CA GLN A 164 1.08 -42.29 13.89
C GLN A 164 -0.02 -43.31 13.56
N LEU A 165 -0.99 -42.95 12.71
CA LEU A 165 -2.07 -43.85 12.29
C LEU A 165 -1.69 -44.70 11.07
N VAL A 166 -0.80 -44.22 10.20
CA VAL A 166 -0.41 -44.92 8.96
C VAL A 166 0.78 -45.86 9.18
N THR A 167 1.72 -45.50 10.06
CA THR A 167 2.92 -46.32 10.36
C THR A 167 2.61 -47.75 10.86
N PRO A 168 1.58 -48.01 11.71
CA PRO A 168 1.26 -49.37 12.14
C PRO A 168 0.70 -50.25 11.00
N VAL A 169 -0.03 -49.65 10.04
CA VAL A 169 -0.66 -50.37 8.92
C VAL A 169 0.38 -50.78 7.88
N SER A 170 1.39 -49.94 7.63
CA SER A 170 2.50 -50.30 6.75
C SER A 170 3.35 -51.45 7.30
N VAL A 171 3.57 -51.51 8.62
CA VAL A 171 4.33 -52.60 9.28
C VAL A 171 3.55 -53.93 9.27
N LEU A 172 2.22 -53.88 9.25
CA LEU A 172 1.37 -55.06 9.05
C LEU A 172 1.43 -55.60 7.61
N ASN A 173 1.70 -54.75 6.61
CA ASN A 173 1.76 -55.15 5.19
C ASN A 173 3.16 -55.55 4.72
N THR A 174 4.25 -55.12 5.38
CA THR A 174 5.64 -55.48 4.98
C THR A 174 6.24 -56.69 5.69
N GLY A 175 5.44 -57.44 6.44
CA GLY A 175 5.79 -58.81 6.85
C GLY A 175 6.54 -58.92 8.17
N SER A 176 5.81 -59.30 9.22
CA SER A 176 6.34 -60.18 10.26
C SER A 176 5.35 -61.32 10.48
N SER A 177 5.50 -62.38 9.68
CA SER A 177 4.88 -63.67 9.94
C SER A 177 5.60 -64.32 11.11
N THR A 178 5.26 -64.00 12.35
CA THR A 178 5.57 -64.86 13.51
C THR A 178 4.48 -64.78 14.58
N HIS A 179 3.76 -65.89 14.72
CA HIS A 179 3.01 -66.33 15.90
C HIS A 179 1.75 -65.54 16.39
N ARG A 180 0.64 -65.78 15.68
CA ARG A 180 -0.66 -66.27 16.17
C ARG A 180 -1.15 -65.80 17.57
N ARG A 181 -2.07 -64.82 17.59
CA ARG A 181 -3.26 -64.81 18.46
C ARG A 181 -4.38 -64.02 17.79
N TRP A 182 -5.48 -64.71 17.43
CA TRP A 182 -6.65 -64.12 16.78
C TRP A 182 -7.34 -63.14 17.72
N ILE A 183 -7.28 -61.84 17.42
CA ILE A 183 -8.19 -60.83 17.96
C ILE A 183 -9.29 -60.63 16.90
N PRO A 184 -10.59 -60.72 17.22
CA PRO A 184 -11.64 -60.59 16.23
C PRO A 184 -11.61 -59.19 15.62
N ALA A 185 -11.52 -59.11 14.29
CA ALA A 185 -11.58 -57.87 13.54
C ALA A 185 -12.95 -57.21 13.75
N CYS A 186 -12.97 -56.07 14.46
CA CYS A 186 -14.11 -55.18 14.50
C CYS A 186 -14.16 -54.47 13.13
N ARG A 187 -15.02 -54.95 12.23
CA ARG A 187 -15.17 -54.42 10.87
C ARG A 187 -15.81 -53.03 10.94
N MET A 188 -14.98 -51.99 10.85
CA MET A 188 -15.44 -50.60 10.81
C MET A 188 -16.01 -50.30 9.41
N SER A 189 -17.33 -50.41 9.26
CA SER A 189 -18.04 -49.97 8.06
C SER A 189 -17.86 -48.46 7.87
N LEU A 190 -17.69 -48.00 6.61
CA LEU A 190 -17.54 -46.58 6.23
C LEU A 190 -18.63 -45.67 6.83
N ALA A 191 -19.76 -46.22 7.28
CA ALA A 191 -20.83 -45.48 7.93
C ALA A 191 -20.47 -44.82 9.28
N CYS A 192 -19.41 -45.23 10.01
CA CYS A 192 -19.03 -44.55 11.28
C CYS A 192 -18.16 -43.29 11.07
N LEU A 193 -17.61 -43.05 9.87
CA LEU A 193 -16.72 -41.90 9.63
C LEU A 193 -17.45 -40.55 9.58
N GLN A 194 -18.78 -40.57 9.52
CA GLN A 194 -19.62 -39.38 9.33
C GLN A 194 -20.37 -38.93 10.61
N LYS A 195 -20.07 -39.53 11.77
CA LYS A 195 -20.76 -39.20 13.04
C LYS A 195 -19.76 -38.77 14.14
N PRO A 196 -20.16 -37.86 15.05
CA PRO A 196 -19.31 -37.41 16.15
C PRO A 196 -18.90 -38.57 17.09
N LEU A 197 -17.63 -38.52 17.55
CA LEU A 197 -16.90 -39.61 18.23
C LEU A 197 -17.62 -40.25 19.43
N THR A 198 -18.58 -39.56 20.06
CA THR A 198 -19.30 -40.06 21.24
C THR A 198 -20.25 -41.22 20.93
N ARG A 199 -20.66 -41.43 19.67
CA ARG A 199 -21.67 -42.43 19.31
C ARG A 199 -21.13 -43.79 18.89
N CYS A 200 -19.86 -43.91 18.48
CA CYS A 200 -19.30 -45.18 18.03
C CYS A 200 -18.93 -46.12 19.22
N ARG A 201 -18.91 -45.61 20.47
CA ARG A 201 -18.60 -46.40 21.69
C ARG A 201 -19.74 -47.32 22.16
N ALA A 202 -20.99 -47.02 21.77
CA ALA A 202 -22.17 -47.73 22.30
C ALA A 202 -22.47 -49.08 21.63
N SER A 203 -21.90 -49.38 20.45
CA SER A 203 -22.22 -50.61 19.71
C SER A 203 -21.28 -51.80 19.95
N CYS A 204 -20.30 -51.69 20.86
CA CYS A 204 -19.33 -52.78 21.13
C CYS A 204 -19.66 -53.67 22.33
N ILE A 205 -20.80 -53.51 23.02
CA ILE A 205 -21.14 -54.29 24.22
C ILE A 205 -22.32 -55.22 23.93
N SER A 206 -22.08 -56.32 23.22
CA SER A 206 -22.95 -57.50 23.28
C SER A 206 -22.34 -58.65 22.48
N CYS A 207 -21.39 -59.37 23.09
CA CYS A 207 -21.08 -60.74 22.71
C CYS A 207 -20.44 -61.45 23.91
N THR A 208 -21.26 -61.77 24.92
CA THR A 208 -20.86 -62.63 26.03
C THR A 208 -21.87 -63.76 26.21
N ALA A 209 -21.35 -64.98 26.10
CA ALA A 209 -21.79 -66.21 26.77
C ALA A 209 -23.05 -66.93 26.26
N ARG A 210 -22.84 -68.03 25.52
CA ARG A 210 -23.59 -69.29 25.76
C ARG A 210 -22.74 -70.51 25.38
N TRP A 211 -21.99 -71.02 26.35
CA TRP A 211 -21.48 -72.40 26.40
C TRP A 211 -21.74 -72.94 27.81
N LYS A 212 -22.70 -73.85 27.96
CA LYS A 212 -22.79 -74.78 29.10
C LYS A 212 -23.66 -76.00 28.74
N ARG A 213 -22.96 -77.13 28.56
CA ARG A 213 -23.23 -78.51 29.01
C ARG A 213 -24.68 -79.05 28.95
N GLN A 214 -24.90 -80.05 28.10
CA GLN A 214 -24.92 -81.48 28.47
C GLN A 214 -24.44 -82.29 27.26
#